data_AF-A0AAW0XIC6-F1
#
_entry.id   AF-A0AAW0XIC6-F1
#
_cell.length_a   1.000
_cell.length_b   1.000
_cell.length_c   1.000
_cell.angle_alpha   90.00
_cell.angle_beta   90.00
_cell.angle_gamma   90.00
#
_symmetry.space_group_name_H-M   'P 1'
#
loop_
_entity.id
_entity.type
_entity.pdbx_description
1 polymer ?
#
loop_
_entity_poly.entity_id
_entity_poly.type
_entity_poly.pdbx_seq_one_letter_code
_entity_poly.pdbx_strand_id
1 'polypeptide(L)'
;KMFDASLPHEVYYHRAIQYYQNKFPGKAVFIVASDDTVYAKSKLKNYKDVIFSPGTSAIEDLAILSSCNHSIVTMGSYGFWSAYLTGGEVVYPDVLLKKEYRFSRHTYEKIGMKSFTPLQPN
;
A
#
# COMPACT_ATOMS: atom_id res chain seq x y z
N LYS A 1 12.67 -13.24 -4.55
CA LYS A 1 11.19 -13.30 -4.55
C LYS A 1 10.73 -14.08 -3.33
N MET A 2 10.51 -13.38 -2.21
CA MET A 2 10.04 -14.03 -0.98
C MET A 2 8.58 -14.43 -1.22
N PHE A 3 8.26 -15.73 -1.06
CA PHE A 3 6.90 -16.32 -1.08
C PHE A 3 6.26 -16.73 -2.42
N ASP A 4 6.99 -16.84 -3.54
CA ASP A 4 6.43 -17.36 -4.81
C ASP A 4 5.17 -16.61 -5.30
N ALA A 5 4.96 -15.41 -4.76
CA ALA A 5 3.89 -14.48 -5.11
C ALA A 5 4.50 -13.40 -6.02
N SER A 6 3.78 -13.06 -7.09
CA SER A 6 4.12 -11.89 -7.89
C SER A 6 3.84 -10.62 -7.08
N LEU A 7 4.67 -9.60 -7.27
CA LEU A 7 4.31 -8.24 -6.87
C LEU A 7 2.93 -7.90 -7.47
N PRO A 8 2.10 -7.12 -6.77
CA PRO A 8 0.85 -6.67 -7.35
C PRO A 8 1.16 -5.97 -8.68
N HIS A 9 0.40 -6.35 -9.70
CA HIS A 9 0.56 -5.79 -11.03
C HIS A 9 0.39 -4.27 -10.97
N GLU A 10 1.06 -3.52 -11.84
CA GLU A 10 1.00 -2.05 -11.89
C GLU A 10 -0.43 -1.48 -11.80
N VAL A 11 -1.38 -2.21 -12.41
CA VAL A 11 -2.83 -1.95 -12.37
C VAL A 11 -3.38 -1.80 -10.94
N TYR A 12 -2.82 -2.48 -9.95
CA TYR A 12 -3.22 -2.32 -8.55
C TYR A 12 -2.94 -0.91 -8.03
N TYR A 13 -1.73 -0.38 -8.23
CA TYR A 13 -1.38 0.94 -7.71
C TYR A 13 -2.26 2.03 -8.32
N HIS A 14 -2.53 1.94 -9.63
CA HIS A 14 -3.44 2.87 -10.31
C HIS A 14 -4.85 2.85 -9.71
N ARG A 15 -5.40 1.66 -9.45
CA ARG A 15 -6.73 1.50 -8.83
C ARG A 15 -6.75 1.99 -7.39
N ALA A 16 -5.70 1.74 -6.62
CA ALA A 16 -5.60 2.21 -5.24
C ALA A 16 -5.49 3.74 -5.14
N ILE A 17 -4.74 4.37 -6.05
CA ILE A 17 -4.69 5.83 -6.16
C ILE A 17 -6.05 6.39 -6.57
N GLN A 18 -6.69 5.81 -7.60
CA GLN A 18 -8.03 6.21 -8.03
C GLN A 18 -9.08 6.06 -6.92
N TYR A 19 -9.00 4.99 -6.12
CA TYR A 19 -9.89 4.77 -4.98
C TYR A 19 -9.89 5.98 -4.03
N TYR A 20 -8.70 6.44 -3.61
CA TYR A 20 -8.59 7.60 -2.73
C TYR A 20 -8.84 8.93 -3.44
N GLN A 21 -8.51 9.07 -4.72
CA GLN A 21 -8.85 10.27 -5.49
C GLN A 21 -10.38 10.44 -5.61
N ASN A 22 -11.11 9.36 -5.83
CA ASN A 22 -12.57 9.38 -5.87
C ASN A 22 -13.18 9.64 -4.49
N LYS A 23 -12.59 9.06 -3.44
CA LYS A 23 -13.03 9.26 -2.05
C LYS A 23 -12.73 10.67 -1.52
N PHE A 24 -11.63 11.27 -1.96
CA PHE A 24 -11.17 12.60 -1.55
C PHE A 24 -10.81 13.51 -2.75
N PRO A 25 -11.80 13.91 -3.57
CA PRO A 25 -11.55 14.66 -4.79
C PRO A 25 -10.79 15.97 -4.55
N GLY A 26 -9.66 16.11 -5.24
CA GLY A 26 -8.81 17.31 -5.17
C GLY A 26 -8.08 17.53 -3.83
N LYS A 27 -8.11 16.56 -2.91
CA LYS A 27 -7.51 16.68 -1.57
C LYS A 27 -6.46 15.61 -1.27
N ALA A 28 -6.44 14.51 -2.03
CA ALA A 28 -5.50 13.41 -1.80
C ALA A 28 -4.10 13.75 -2.33
N VAL A 29 -3.09 13.61 -1.46
CA VAL A 29 -1.66 13.59 -1.80
C VAL A 29 -1.09 12.25 -1.37
N PHE A 30 -0.23 11.66 -2.19
CA PHE A 30 0.28 10.31 -2.02
C PHE A 30 1.79 10.34 -1.78
N ILE A 31 2.24 9.85 -0.63
CA ILE A 31 3.66 9.67 -0.34
C ILE A 31 4.05 8.22 -0.66
N VAL A 32 5.10 8.04 -1.47
CA VAL A 32 5.58 6.73 -1.92
C VAL A 32 6.96 6.45 -1.33
N ALA A 33 7.08 5.39 -0.53
CA ALA A 33 8.34 4.80 -0.12
C ALA A 33 8.48 3.39 -0.71
N SER A 34 9.70 3.03 -1.13
CA SER A 34 10.01 1.76 -1.79
C SER A 34 11.50 1.46 -1.66
N ASP A 35 11.86 0.20 -1.45
CA ASP A 35 13.23 -0.29 -1.53
C ASP A 35 13.75 -0.27 -2.98
N ASP A 36 12.85 -0.37 -3.96
CA ASP A 36 13.13 -0.12 -5.37
C ASP A 36 12.49 1.22 -5.81
N THR A 37 13.21 2.31 -5.55
CA THR A 37 12.75 3.66 -5.90
C THR A 37 12.74 3.91 -7.41
N VAL A 38 13.61 3.23 -8.17
CA VAL A 38 13.67 3.34 -9.64
C VAL A 38 12.41 2.75 -10.26
N TYR A 39 12.03 1.54 -9.83
CA TYR A 39 10.78 0.92 -10.25
C TYR A 39 9.57 1.76 -9.87
N ALA A 40 9.47 2.20 -8.60
CA ALA A 40 8.36 3.01 -8.14
C ALA A 40 8.22 4.32 -8.96
N LYS A 41 9.33 5.02 -9.21
CA LYS A 41 9.35 6.22 -10.07
C LYS A 41 8.94 5.90 -11.50
N SER A 42 9.37 4.79 -12.07
CA SER A 42 8.98 4.41 -13.44
C SER A 42 7.47 4.25 -13.60
N LYS A 43 6.76 3.87 -12.53
CA LYS A 43 5.31 3.61 -12.54
C LYS A 43 4.46 4.81 -12.11
N LEU A 44 4.92 5.55 -11.11
CA LEU A 44 4.07 6.51 -10.39
C LEU A 44 4.43 7.98 -10.59
N LYS A 45 5.58 8.30 -11.22
CA LYS A 45 6.04 9.69 -11.35
C LYS A 45 5.12 10.61 -12.16
N ASN A 46 4.25 10.06 -12.99
CA ASN A 46 3.36 10.84 -13.85
C ASN A 46 2.09 11.34 -13.11
N TYR A 47 1.87 10.89 -11.87
CA TYR A 47 0.82 11.44 -11.02
C TYR A 47 1.26 12.76 -10.39
N LYS A 48 0.53 13.84 -10.66
CA LYS A 48 0.81 15.18 -10.11
C LYS A 48 0.76 15.23 -8.58
N ASP A 49 -0.06 14.38 -7.95
CA ASP A 49 -0.30 14.37 -6.50
C ASP A 49 0.56 13.30 -5.80
N VAL A 50 1.56 12.73 -6.49
CA VAL A 50 2.50 11.74 -5.93
C VAL A 50 3.82 12.41 -5.58
N ILE A 51 4.27 12.18 -4.36
CA ILE A 51 5.56 12.61 -3.81
C ILE A 51 6.32 11.36 -3.38
N PHE A 52 7.60 11.25 -3.75
CA PHE A 52 8.45 10.17 -3.24
C PHE A 52 9.02 10.58 -1.89
N SER A 53 9.04 9.65 -0.94
CA SER A 53 9.57 9.87 0.40
C SER A 53 11.01 10.42 0.32
N PRO A 54 11.33 11.51 1.04
CA PRO A 54 12.70 12.00 1.19
C PRO A 54 13.51 11.20 2.21
N GLY A 55 12.91 10.20 2.87
CA GLY A 55 13.57 9.35 3.84
C GLY A 55 14.81 8.69 3.25
N THR A 56 15.88 8.64 4.06
CA THR A 56 17.17 8.04 3.70
C THR A 56 17.34 6.64 4.28
N SER A 57 16.41 6.24 5.16
CA SER A 57 16.37 4.92 5.78
C SER A 57 14.95 4.36 5.83
N ALA A 58 14.84 3.04 5.94
CA ALA A 58 13.54 2.37 6.07
C ALA A 58 12.74 2.82 7.31
N ILE A 59 13.43 3.30 8.37
CA ILE A 59 12.81 3.79 9.59
C ILE A 59 12.24 5.19 9.38
N GLU A 60 12.98 6.07 8.69
CA GLU A 60 12.48 7.39 8.30
C GLU A 60 11.27 7.28 7.38
N ASP A 61 11.35 6.40 6.37
CA ASP A 61 10.20 6.10 5.50
C ASP A 61 9.00 5.58 6.31
N LEU A 62 9.24 4.71 7.29
CA LEU A 62 8.17 4.17 8.12
C LEU A 62 7.48 5.27 8.94
N ALA A 63 8.27 6.18 9.51
CA ALA A 63 7.76 7.32 10.28
C ALA A 63 6.99 8.32 9.41
N ILE A 64 7.46 8.58 8.19
CA ILE A 64 6.74 9.42 7.22
C ILE A 64 5.41 8.75 6.84
N LEU A 65 5.44 7.47 6.48
CA LEU A 65 4.24 6.76 6.07
C LEU A 65 3.21 6.62 7.19
N SER A 66 3.65 6.37 8.44
CA SER A 66 2.75 6.27 9.60
C SER A 66 2.13 7.61 10.01
N SER A 67 2.68 8.73 9.52
CA SER A 67 2.15 10.08 9.75
C SER A 67 1.08 10.49 8.73
N CYS A 68 0.78 9.64 7.73
CA CYS A 68 -0.27 9.87 6.75
C CYS A 68 -1.68 9.69 7.34
N ASN A 69 -2.73 10.02 6.58
CA ASN A 69 -4.12 9.79 7.00
C ASN A 69 -4.62 8.38 6.68
N HIS A 70 -4.14 7.81 5.58
CA HIS A 70 -4.58 6.54 5.01
C HIS A 70 -3.40 5.82 4.37
N SER A 71 -3.55 4.53 4.07
CA SER A 71 -2.45 3.74 3.50
C SER A 71 -2.87 2.96 2.27
N ILE A 72 -1.98 2.91 1.28
CA ILE A 72 -1.97 1.94 0.19
C ILE A 72 -0.77 1.04 0.47
N VAL A 73 -1.00 -0.27 0.59
CA VAL A 73 0.08 -1.22 0.88
C VAL A 73 0.10 -2.37 -0.11
N THR A 74 1.24 -3.03 -0.21
CA THR A 74 1.36 -4.35 -0.83
C THR A 74 1.41 -5.42 0.26
N MET A 75 1.42 -6.70 -0.13
CA MET A 75 1.62 -7.77 0.83
C MET A 75 3.05 -7.77 1.38
N GLY A 76 3.17 -7.61 2.69
CA GLY A 76 4.46 -7.67 3.39
C GLY A 76 4.38 -7.07 4.78
N SER A 77 5.37 -7.38 5.63
CA SER A 77 5.43 -6.86 6.99
C SER A 77 5.63 -5.35 7.03
N TYR A 78 6.43 -4.79 6.11
CA TYR A 78 6.72 -3.36 6.10
C TYR A 78 5.46 -2.54 5.84
N GLY A 79 4.72 -2.85 4.78
CA GLY A 79 3.45 -2.22 4.47
C GLY A 79 2.42 -2.40 5.58
N PHE A 80 2.29 -3.63 6.12
CA PHE A 80 1.38 -3.89 7.23
C PHE A 80 1.67 -3.01 8.45
N TRP A 81 2.92 -2.95 8.92
CA TRP A 81 3.25 -2.18 10.13
C TRP A 81 3.14 -0.68 9.90
N SER A 82 3.53 -0.19 8.73
CA SER A 82 3.29 1.21 8.33
C SER A 82 1.81 1.55 8.47
N ALA A 83 0.94 0.78 7.83
CA ALA A 83 -0.51 1.05 7.80
C ALA A 83 -1.20 0.83 9.15
N TYR A 84 -0.75 -0.17 9.93
CA TYR A 84 -1.23 -0.38 11.29
C TYR A 84 -0.94 0.83 12.18
N LEU A 85 0.25 1.42 12.06
CA LEU A 85 0.64 2.62 12.82
C LEU A 85 -0.08 3.89 12.34
N THR A 86 -0.38 3.99 11.04
CA THR A 86 -1.20 5.08 10.47
C THR A 86 -2.58 5.18 11.12
N GLY A 87 -3.20 4.04 11.44
CA GLY A 87 -4.52 3.99 12.09
C GLY A 87 -5.72 4.40 11.21
N GLY A 88 -5.49 4.73 9.94
CA GLY A 88 -6.51 5.06 8.96
C GLY A 88 -7.04 3.85 8.18
N GLU A 89 -7.88 4.12 7.18
CA GLU A 89 -8.21 3.13 6.15
C GLU A 89 -6.96 2.66 5.39
N VAL A 90 -6.93 1.37 5.09
CA VAL A 90 -5.85 0.69 4.41
C VAL A 90 -6.42 -0.06 3.22
N VAL A 91 -5.91 0.20 2.02
CA VAL A 91 -6.21 -0.62 0.85
C VAL A 91 -5.02 -1.51 0.50
N TYR A 92 -5.30 -2.77 0.17
CA TYR A 92 -4.29 -3.78 -0.15
C TYR A 92 -4.74 -4.63 -1.35
N PRO A 93 -3.83 -5.28 -2.10
CA PRO A 93 -4.22 -6.09 -3.24
C PRO A 93 -4.88 -7.39 -2.77
N ASP A 94 -6.08 -7.70 -3.28
CA ASP A 94 -6.71 -8.98 -3.03
C ASP A 94 -6.07 -10.04 -3.94
N VAL A 95 -5.24 -10.91 -3.36
CA VAL A 95 -4.51 -11.93 -4.11
C VAL A 95 -4.86 -13.31 -3.62
N LEU A 96 -5.06 -14.23 -4.56
CA LEU A 96 -5.27 -15.64 -4.26
C LEU A 96 -3.94 -16.27 -3.86
N LEU A 97 -3.88 -16.78 -2.64
CA LEU A 97 -2.69 -17.41 -2.10
C LEU A 97 -2.84 -18.93 -2.11
N LYS A 98 -1.79 -19.63 -2.54
CA LYS A 98 -1.73 -21.11 -2.47
C LYS A 98 -1.49 -21.63 -1.04
N LYS A 99 -0.99 -20.77 -0.16
CA LYS A 99 -0.69 -21.07 1.25
C LYS A 99 -1.12 -19.89 2.10
N GLU A 100 -1.51 -20.15 3.35
CA GLU A 100 -1.81 -19.08 4.29
C GLU A 100 -0.62 -18.12 4.45
N TYR A 101 -0.93 -16.83 4.50
CA TYR A 101 0.04 -15.77 4.76
C TYR A 101 -0.53 -14.79 5.77
N ARG A 102 0.26 -14.40 6.77
CA ARG A 102 -0.18 -13.54 7.88
C ARG A 102 -0.59 -12.13 7.46
N PHE A 103 -0.14 -11.64 6.30
CA PHE A 103 -0.53 -10.34 5.75
C PHE A 103 -1.44 -10.53 4.54
N SER A 104 -2.53 -11.26 4.76
CA SER A 104 -3.52 -11.60 3.73
C SER A 104 -4.93 -11.35 4.21
N ARG A 105 -5.85 -11.27 3.24
CA ARG A 105 -7.29 -11.11 3.48
C ARG A 105 -7.83 -12.09 4.52
N HIS A 106 -7.53 -13.38 4.38
CA HIS A 106 -7.99 -14.41 5.32
C HIS A 106 -7.58 -14.08 6.76
N THR A 107 -6.34 -13.64 6.97
CA THR A 107 -5.87 -13.28 8.32
C THR A 107 -6.59 -12.03 8.82
N TYR A 108 -6.63 -10.96 8.01
CA TYR A 108 -7.27 -9.69 8.40
C TYR A 108 -8.74 -9.86 8.77
N GLU A 109 -9.49 -10.65 8.01
CA GLU A 109 -10.89 -10.98 8.29
C GLU A 109 -11.02 -11.81 9.58
N LYS A 110 -10.18 -12.84 9.75
CA LYS A 110 -10.18 -13.72 10.94
C LYS A 110 -9.94 -12.95 12.24
N ILE A 111 -9.08 -11.94 12.23
CA ILE A 111 -8.78 -11.12 13.42
C ILE A 111 -9.61 -9.83 13.51
N GLY A 112 -10.57 -9.63 12.60
CA GLY A 112 -11.50 -8.49 12.65
C GLY A 112 -10.87 -7.13 12.35
N MET A 113 -9.83 -7.06 11.51
CA MET A 113 -9.21 -5.81 11.07
C MET A 113 -10.09 -5.06 10.06
N LYS A 114 -11.09 -4.34 10.56
CA LYS A 114 -12.10 -3.64 9.74
C LYS A 114 -11.55 -2.50 8.88
N SER A 115 -10.40 -1.91 9.23
CA SER A 115 -9.79 -0.82 8.47
C SER A 115 -9.04 -1.29 7.21
N PHE A 116 -8.81 -2.60 7.07
CA PHE A 116 -8.11 -3.18 5.93
C PHE A 116 -9.11 -3.65 4.88
N THR A 117 -9.15 -2.94 3.75
CA THR A 117 -10.07 -3.17 2.64
C THR A 117 -9.34 -3.80 1.45
N PRO A 118 -9.70 -5.03 1.03
CA PRO A 118 -9.14 -5.63 -0.18
C PRO A 118 -9.65 -4.91 -1.43
N LEU A 119 -8.74 -4.54 -2.34
CA LEU A 119 -9.12 -4.14 -3.70
C LEU A 119 -9.06 -5.36 -4.62
N GLN A 120 -10.23 -5.79 -5.07
CA GLN A 120 -10.36 -6.98 -5.92
C GLN A 120 -9.66 -6.79 -7.27
N PRO A 121 -9.02 -7.84 -7.83
CA PRO A 121 -8.63 -7.84 -9.25
C PRO A 121 -9.88 -7.74 -10.13
N ASN A 122 -9.80 -6.96 -11.20
CA ASN A 122 -10.84 -6.96 -12.24
C ASN A 122 -10.79 -8.27 -13.02
#